data_AF-A0A6N4V338-F1
#
_entry.id   AF-A0A6N4V338-F1
#
_cell.length_a   1.000
_cell.length_b   1.000
_cell.length_c   1.000
_cell.angle_alpha   90.00
_cell.angle_beta   90.00
_cell.angle_gamma   90.00
#
_symmetry.space_group_name_H-M   'P 1'
#
loop_
_entity.id
_entity.type
_entity.pdbx_description
1 polymer ?
#
loop_
_entity_poly.entity_id
_entity_poly.type
_entity_poly.pdbx_seq_one_letter_code
_entity_poly.pdbx_strand_id
1 'polypeptide(L)'
;MTETVTFRRTGIGQYAIMLDGRVIGEVVKVRSVDLLTGAVRRPVWTAQTEARHPFGVTTSIARRGASRQEAAGKAVDEYKRLCSTTVVELCAIDRQGREAGWW
;
A
#
# COMPACT_ATOMS: atom_id res chain seq x y z
N MET A 1 -16.12 -14.08 -0.94
CA MET A 1 -15.99 -13.19 -2.11
C MET A 1 -14.50 -13.09 -2.42
N THR A 2 -14.10 -13.34 -3.66
CA THR A 2 -12.69 -13.29 -4.08
C THR A 2 -12.32 -11.83 -4.36
N GLU A 3 -11.47 -11.25 -3.53
CA GLU A 3 -10.95 -9.90 -3.75
C GLU A 3 -10.23 -9.84 -5.10
N THR A 4 -10.53 -8.80 -5.89
CA THR A 4 -10.01 -8.71 -7.25
C THR A 4 -8.96 -7.60 -7.31
N VAL A 5 -7.68 -8.02 -7.39
CA VAL A 5 -6.55 -7.10 -7.59
C VAL A 5 -6.35 -6.87 -9.08
N THR A 6 -6.48 -5.62 -9.53
CA THR A 6 -6.21 -5.23 -10.92
C THR A 6 -5.21 -4.08 -10.99
N PHE A 7 -4.67 -3.84 -12.19
CA PHE A 7 -3.66 -2.81 -12.41
C PHE A 7 -4.16 -1.83 -13.47
N ARG A 8 -4.27 -0.56 -13.11
CA ARG A 8 -4.55 0.50 -14.07
C ARG A 8 -3.26 1.21 -14.42
N ARG A 9 -2.86 1.17 -15.69
CA ARG A 9 -1.64 1.85 -16.15
C ARG A 9 -1.80 3.36 -15.98
N THR A 10 -0.84 3.99 -15.30
CA THR A 10 -0.79 5.46 -15.10
C THR A 10 0.37 6.09 -15.85
N GLY A 11 1.39 5.30 -16.22
CA GLY A 11 2.54 5.77 -16.99
C GLY A 11 3.39 4.63 -17.56
N ILE A 12 4.58 4.97 -18.05
CA ILE A 12 5.57 3.97 -18.48
C ILE A 12 6.18 3.35 -17.22
N GLY A 13 5.91 2.06 -17.00
CA GLY A 13 6.40 1.36 -15.80
C GLY A 13 5.70 1.78 -14.51
N GLN A 14 4.58 2.49 -14.58
CA GLN A 14 3.79 2.94 -13.43
C GLN A 14 2.35 2.46 -13.55
N TYR A 15 1.82 1.89 -12.46
CA TYR A 15 0.46 1.37 -12.40
C TYR A 15 -0.16 1.71 -11.05
N ALA A 16 -1.41 2.13 -11.05
CA ALA A 16 -2.24 2.15 -9.86
C ALA A 16 -2.65 0.72 -9.49
N ILE A 17 -2.55 0.39 -8.20
CA ILE A 17 -3.04 -0.86 -7.63
C ILE A 17 -4.52 -0.67 -7.31
N MET A 18 -5.36 -1.46 -7.95
CA MET A 18 -6.81 -1.45 -7.76
C MET A 18 -7.20 -2.67 -6.93
N LEU A 19 -7.85 -2.46 -5.79
CA LEU A 19 -8.46 -3.52 -4.98
C LEU A 19 -9.97 -3.29 -4.95
N ASP A 20 -10.73 -4.26 -5.46
CA ASP A 20 -12.20 -4.20 -5.54
C ASP A 20 -12.72 -2.90 -6.20
N GLY A 21 -12.03 -2.48 -7.27
CA GLY A 21 -12.38 -1.28 -8.02
C GLY A 21 -11.91 0.05 -7.41
N ARG A 22 -11.22 0.04 -6.26
CA ARG A 22 -10.67 1.25 -5.63
C ARG A 22 -9.16 1.32 -5.77
N VAL A 23 -8.64 2.52 -6.03
CA VAL A 23 -7.19 2.76 -5.99
C VAL A 23 -6.75 2.73 -4.53
N ILE A 24 -5.83 1.81 -4.21
CA ILE A 24 -5.25 1.69 -2.87
C ILE A 24 -3.76 2.06 -2.84
N GLY A 25 -3.15 2.32 -3.99
CA GLY A 25 -1.72 2.59 -4.06
C GLY A 25 -1.17 2.53 -5.48
N GLU A 26 0.15 2.42 -5.57
CA GLU A 26 0.87 2.39 -6.83
C GLU A 26 1.99 1.34 -6.83
N VAL A 27 2.31 0.85 -8.02
CA VAL A 27 3.45 -0.02 -8.29
C VAL A 27 4.24 0.53 -9.47
N VAL A 28 5.53 0.74 -9.25
CA VAL A 28 6.44 1.43 -10.15
C VAL A 28 7.66 0.55 -10.42
N LYS A 29 8.14 0.57 -11.66
CA LYS A 29 9.41 -0.04 -12.06
C LYS A 29 10.52 0.97 -11.85
N VAL A 30 11.35 0.75 -10.84
CA VAL A 30 12.44 1.64 -10.47
C VAL A 30 13.76 1.09 -11.02
N ARG A 31 14.55 1.96 -11.64
CA ARG A 31 15.96 1.71 -11.94
C ARG A 31 16.79 2.56 -10.97
N SER A 32 17.80 1.97 -10.35
CA SER A 32 18.80 2.76 -9.63
C SER A 32 20.10 2.78 -10.41
N VAL A 33 20.72 3.94 -10.43
CA VAL A 33 22.08 4.14 -10.92
C VAL A 33 22.95 4.34 -9.70
N ASP A 34 24.01 3.56 -9.59
CA ASP A 34 25.03 3.76 -8.58
C ASP A 34 25.81 5.03 -8.93
N LEU A 35 25.72 6.08 -8.10
CA LEU A 35 26.26 7.40 -8.43
C LEU A 35 27.80 7.44 -8.44
N LEU A 36 28.45 6.51 -7.75
CA LEU A 36 29.91 6.44 -7.67
C LEU A 36 30.52 5.63 -8.81
N THR A 37 29.83 4.57 -9.24
CA THR A 37 30.33 3.64 -10.27
C THR A 37 29.64 3.80 -11.62
N GLY A 38 28.56 4.58 -11.71
CA GLY A 38 27.71 4.69 -12.89
C GLY A 38 26.92 3.42 -13.22
N ALA A 39 27.03 2.37 -12.40
CA ALA A 39 26.43 1.08 -12.69
C ALA A 39 24.89 1.16 -12.61
N VAL A 40 24.23 0.84 -13.72
CA VAL A 40 22.77 0.71 -13.76
C VAL A 40 22.39 -0.64 -13.16
N ARG A 41 21.74 -0.62 -11.98
CA ARG A 41 21.24 -1.85 -11.36
C ARG A 41 20.01 -2.36 -12.12
N ARG A 42 19.81 -3.68 -12.06
CA ARG A 42 18.63 -4.31 -12.68
C ARG A 42 17.35 -3.64 -12.15
N PRO A 43 16.39 -3.32 -13.02
CA PRO A 43 15.14 -2.69 -12.61
C PRO A 43 14.39 -3.59 -11.64
N VAL A 44 13.86 -2.98 -10.56
CA VAL A 44 13.07 -3.67 -9.54
C VAL A 44 11.68 -3.06 -9.50
N TRP A 45 10.66 -3.87 -9.23
CA TRP A 45 9.32 -3.35 -8.98
C TRP A 45 9.17 -2.97 -7.52
N THR A 46 8.69 -1.76 -7.28
CA THR A 46 8.39 -1.23 -5.94
C THR A 46 6.93 -0.85 -5.88
N ALA A 47 6.24 -1.24 -4.82
CA ALA A 47 4.85 -0.94 -4.60
C ALA A 47 4.63 -0.31 -3.23
N GLN A 48 3.71 0.65 -3.15
CA GLN A 48 3.26 1.25 -1.90
C GLN A 48 1.74 1.42 -1.93
N THR A 49 1.14 1.48 -0.75
CA THR A 49 -0.30 1.54 -0.55
C THR A 49 -0.65 2.58 0.52
N GLU A 50 -1.83 3.16 0.39
CA GLU A 50 -2.35 4.19 1.29
C GLU A 50 -3.66 3.71 1.90
N ALA A 51 -3.68 3.58 3.22
CA ALA A 51 -4.89 3.29 3.98
C ALA A 51 -5.50 4.62 4.47
N ARG A 52 -6.71 4.93 3.99
CA ARG A 52 -7.47 6.10 4.44
C ARG A 52 -8.35 5.73 5.63
N HIS A 53 -8.31 6.53 6.68
CA HIS A 53 -9.08 6.33 7.91
C HIS A 53 -9.56 7.68 8.47
N PRO A 54 -10.49 7.71 9.44
CA PRO A 54 -11.04 8.96 9.97
C PRO A 54 -9.99 9.96 10.49
N PHE A 55 -8.86 9.44 10.97
CA PHE A 55 -7.76 10.26 11.51
C PHE A 55 -6.70 10.69 10.48
N GLY A 56 -6.87 10.35 9.20
CA GLY A 56 -5.91 10.72 8.14
C GLY A 56 -5.57 9.58 7.18
N VAL A 57 -4.35 9.62 6.64
CA VAL A 57 -3.85 8.65 5.67
C VAL A 57 -2.57 8.04 6.19
N THR A 58 -2.53 6.71 6.28
CA THR A 58 -1.31 5.96 6.58
C THR A 58 -0.76 5.36 5.30
N THR A 59 0.48 5.72 4.96
CA THR A 59 1.19 5.19 3.79
C THR A 59 2.07 4.02 4.21
N SER A 60 2.02 2.92 3.47
CA SER A 60 2.85 1.75 3.71
C SER A 60 4.28 1.97 3.23
N ILE A 61 5.23 1.27 3.85
CA ILE A 61 6.61 1.24 3.37
C ILE A 61 6.66 0.57 2.00
N ALA A 62 7.37 1.18 1.05
CA ALA A 62 7.55 0.62 -0.29
C ALA A 62 8.10 -0.82 -0.25
N ARG A 63 7.32 -1.77 -0.78
CA ARG A 63 7.65 -3.20 -0.89
C ARG A 63 8.27 -3.50 -2.24
N ARG A 64 9.35 -4.29 -2.26
CA ARG A 64 10.06 -4.69 -3.47
C ARG A 64 9.68 -6.10 -3.92
N GLY A 65 9.66 -6.31 -5.23
CA GLY A 65 9.44 -7.62 -5.86
C GLY A 65 10.18 -7.76 -7.19
N ALA A 66 10.45 -9.00 -7.59
CA ALA A 66 11.04 -9.33 -8.89
C ALA A 66 10.05 -9.08 -10.04
N SER A 67 8.74 -9.16 -9.76
CA SER A 67 7.66 -8.83 -10.69
C SER A 67 6.73 -7.76 -10.14
N ARG A 68 5.94 -7.14 -11.03
CA ARG A 68 4.88 -6.18 -10.66
C ARG A 68 3.88 -6.82 -9.70
N GLN A 69 3.44 -8.04 -10.02
CA GLN A 69 2.46 -8.79 -9.25
C GLN A 69 2.98 -9.11 -7.85
N GLU A 70 4.24 -9.52 -7.74
CA GLU A 70 4.85 -9.83 -6.43
C GLU A 70 4.98 -8.58 -5.56
N ALA A 71 5.48 -7.47 -6.11
CA ALA A 71 5.58 -6.21 -5.37
C ALA A 71 4.20 -5.73 -4.89
N ALA A 72 3.21 -5.75 -5.80
CA ALA A 72 1.85 -5.36 -5.48
C ALA A 72 1.18 -6.28 -4.46
N GLY A 73 1.37 -7.60 -4.55
CA GLY A 73 0.85 -8.56 -3.56
C GLY A 73 1.33 -8.24 -2.15
N LYS A 74 2.65 -8.01 -1.99
CA LYS A 74 3.22 -7.60 -0.69
C LYS A 74 2.65 -6.26 -0.18
N ALA A 75 2.37 -5.32 -1.07
CA ALA A 75 1.79 -4.03 -0.70
C ALA A 75 0.29 -4.12 -0.37
N VAL A 76 -0.44 -5.02 -1.02
CA VAL A 76 -1.86 -5.34 -0.71
C VAL A 76 -1.96 -6.03 0.65
N ASP A 77 -1.08 -6.98 0.95
CA ASP A 77 -1.05 -7.65 2.26
C ASP A 77 -0.76 -6.64 3.38
N GLU A 78 0.17 -5.72 3.16
CA GLU A 78 0.46 -4.63 4.08
C GLU A 78 -0.74 -3.68 4.24
N TYR A 79 -1.42 -3.33 3.14
CA TYR A 79 -2.63 -2.51 3.19
C TYR A 79 -3.72 -3.15 4.05
N LYS A 80 -3.97 -4.45 3.89
CA LYS A 80 -4.93 -5.19 4.72
C LYS A 80 -4.54 -5.18 6.20
N ARG A 81 -3.24 -5.33 6.50
CA ARG A 81 -2.71 -5.26 7.86
C ARG A 81 -2.93 -3.87 8.48
N LEU A 82 -2.73 -2.81 7.71
CA LEU A 82 -3.00 -1.44 8.15
C LEU A 82 -4.50 -1.26 8.43
N CYS A 83 -5.37 -1.65 7.50
CA CYS A 83 -6.81 -1.56 7.68
C CYS A 83 -7.30 -2.34 8.90
N SER A 84 -6.80 -3.56 9.15
CA SER A 84 -7.21 -4.35 10.32
C SER A 84 -6.75 -3.73 11.63
N THR A 85 -5.53 -3.18 11.67
CA THR A 85 -4.98 -2.50 12.85
C THR A 85 -5.78 -1.23 13.17
N THR A 86 -6.09 -0.42 12.16
CA THR A 86 -6.89 0.80 12.35
C THR A 86 -8.31 0.51 12.83
N VAL A 87 -8.94 -0.58 12.36
CA VAL A 87 -10.26 -1.00 12.89
C VAL A 87 -10.16 -1.32 14.38
N VAL A 88 -9.11 -2.02 14.81
CA VAL A 88 -8.87 -2.32 16.23
C VAL A 88 -8.71 -1.05 17.06
N GLU A 89 -7.94 -0.07 16.57
CA GLU A 89 -7.77 1.22 17.25
C GLU A 89 -9.08 1.99 17.36
N LEU A 90 -9.88 2.05 16.29
CA LEU A 90 -11.20 2.68 16.31
C LEU A 90 -12.16 2.02 17.31
N CYS A 91 -12.17 0.69 17.38
CA CYS A 91 -12.96 -0.03 18.38
C CYS A 91 -12.49 0.25 19.81
N ALA A 92 -11.17 0.37 20.03
CA ALA A 92 -10.62 0.72 21.34
C ALA A 92 -11.02 2.14 21.77
N ILE A 93 -10.97 3.11 20.85
CA ILE A 93 -11.42 4.48 21.08
C ILE A 93 -12.92 4.52 21.38
N ASP A 94 -13.75 3.77 20.64
CA ASP A 94 -15.20 3.71 20.92
C ASP A 94 -15.49 3.16 22.31
N ARG A 95 -14.81 2.08 22.69
CA ARG A 95 -14.96 1.50 24.04
C ARG A 95 -14.57 2.50 25.12
N GLN A 96 -13.44 3.18 24.96
CA GLN A 96 -12.97 4.19 25.91
C GLN A 96 -13.92 5.39 26.01
N GLY A 97 -14.49 5.83 24.88
CA GLY A 97 -15.47 6.92 24.85
C GLY A 97 -16.74 6.58 25.64
N ARG A 98 -17.26 5.35 25.49
CA ARG A 98 -18.41 4.85 26.26
C ARG A 98 -18.10 4.71 27.75
N GLU A 99 -16.95 4.12 28.10
CA GLU A 99 -16.52 3.95 29.49
C GLU A 99 -16.35 5.30 30.22
N ALA A 100 -15.93 6.34 29.49
CA ALA A 100 -15.77 7.70 30.00
C ALA A 100 -17.05 8.56 29.93
N GLY A 101 -18.14 8.05 29.37
CA GLY A 101 -19.41 8.77 29.22
C GLY A 101 -19.36 9.95 28.24
N TRP A 102 -18.46 9.91 27.25
CA TRP A 102 -18.33 10.97 26.24
C TRP A 102 -19.48 10.96 25.22
N TRP A 103 -20.15 9.82 25.04
CA TRP A 103 -21.41 9.66 24.31
C TRP A 103 -22.17 8.41 24.75
#